data_AF-A0A800DQW7-F1
#
_entry.id   AF-A0A800DQW7-F1
#
_cell.length_a   1.000
_cell.length_b   1.000
_cell.length_c   1.000
_cell.angle_alpha   90.00
_cell.angle_beta   90.00
_cell.angle_gamma   90.00
#
_symmetry.space_group_name_H-M   'P 1'
#
loop_
_entity.id
_entity.type
_entity.pdbx_description
1 polymer ?
#
loop_
_entity_poly.entity_id
_entity_poly.type
_entity_poly.pdbx_seq_one_letter_code
_entity_poly.pdbx_strand_id
1 'polypeptide(L)'
;MNHTLRQQFQLREKQKIAYEILQTRVDLGSASGTICLVGDFLSGKTALVKQFLADRFDNPEDYYLNVNLYLLEQLKREEELSNLVLTKAKARLIMQVTLEEAIQKHFETYDLLVLDAIEIIYPYNLNLITITSKHARDGKICIICVPENRERGFVCDFSWGMCEVIRLDV
;
A
#
# COMPACT_ATOMS: atom_id res chain seq x y z
N MET A 1 7.97 -16.72 27.33
CA MET A 1 6.52 -16.51 27.17
C MET A 1 6.24 -15.03 27.42
N ASN A 2 6.20 -14.22 26.36
CA ASN A 2 5.83 -12.80 26.46
C ASN A 2 4.41 -12.65 25.91
N HIS A 3 3.44 -12.61 26.82
CA HIS A 3 2.08 -12.17 26.50
C HIS A 3 2.09 -10.64 26.39
N THR A 4 2.50 -10.12 25.24
CA THR A 4 2.17 -8.74 24.88
C THR A 4 0.70 -8.73 24.51
N LEU A 5 -0.09 -7.92 25.22
CA LEU A 5 -1.52 -7.70 24.99
C LEU A 5 -1.77 -7.34 23.52
N ARG A 6 -2.08 -8.34 22.67
CA ARG A 6 -2.72 -8.11 21.37
C ARG A 6 -4.11 -7.56 21.70
N GLN A 7 -4.31 -6.25 21.56
CA GLN A 7 -5.67 -5.72 21.48
C GLN A 7 -6.32 -6.44 20.30
N GLN A 8 -7.27 -7.34 20.59
CA GLN A 8 -8.03 -8.02 19.54
C GLN A 8 -8.86 -6.95 18.84
N PHE A 9 -8.37 -6.47 17.70
CA PHE A 9 -9.16 -5.63 16.81
C PHE A 9 -10.32 -6.49 16.29
N GLN A 10 -11.54 -6.21 16.74
CA GLN A 10 -12.70 -6.98 16.32
C GLN A 10 -13.07 -6.59 14.89
N LEU A 11 -12.60 -7.38 13.92
CA LEU A 11 -12.92 -7.19 12.51
C LEU A 11 -14.45 -7.27 12.30
N ARG A 12 -14.99 -6.30 11.57
CA ARG A 12 -16.37 -6.35 11.05
C ARG A 12 -16.48 -7.46 10.01
N GLU A 13 -17.68 -7.95 9.73
CA GLU A 13 -17.91 -9.10 8.82
C GLU A 13 -17.20 -8.96 7.48
N LYS A 14 -17.32 -7.80 6.82
CA LYS A 14 -16.63 -7.54 5.54
C LYS A 14 -15.10 -7.45 5.66
N GLN A 15 -14.60 -7.00 6.81
CA GLN A 15 -13.17 -6.98 7.10
C GLN A 15 -12.64 -8.41 7.34
N LYS A 16 -13.46 -9.31 7.91
CA LYS A 16 -13.11 -10.74 8.01
C LYS A 16 -13.03 -11.40 6.64
N ILE A 17 -14.00 -11.14 5.77
CA ILE A 17 -13.98 -11.65 4.39
C ILE A 17 -12.72 -11.16 3.65
N ALA A 18 -12.43 -9.86 3.72
CA ALA A 18 -11.21 -9.32 3.11
C ALA A 18 -9.94 -9.93 3.71
N TYR A 19 -9.90 -10.16 5.02
CA TYR A 19 -8.80 -10.83 5.70
C TYR A 19 -8.60 -12.27 5.21
N GLU A 20 -9.68 -13.06 5.11
CA GLU A 20 -9.65 -14.44 4.62
C GLU A 20 -9.18 -14.52 3.16
N ILE A 21 -9.60 -13.58 2.31
CA ILE A 21 -9.13 -13.48 0.93
C ILE A 21 -7.62 -13.18 0.89
N LEU A 22 -7.16 -12.19 1.66
CA LEU A 22 -5.73 -11.87 1.77
C LEU A 22 -4.92 -13.07 2.24
N GLN A 23 -5.37 -13.74 3.31
CA GLN A 23 -4.71 -14.91 3.87
C GLN A 23 -4.63 -16.03 2.84
N THR A 24 -5.75 -16.39 2.23
CA THR A 24 -5.81 -17.43 1.19
C THR A 24 -4.86 -17.11 0.04
N ARG A 25 -4.86 -15.86 -0.42
CA ARG A 25 -4.03 -15.46 -1.56
C ARG A 25 -2.55 -15.57 -1.22
N VAL A 26 -2.12 -15.05 -0.08
CA VAL A 26 -0.71 -15.09 0.32
C VAL A 26 -0.26 -16.53 0.66
N ASP A 27 -1.13 -17.36 1.24
CA ASP A 27 -0.80 -18.75 1.62
C ASP A 27 -0.67 -19.71 0.44
N LEU A 28 -1.34 -19.46 -0.69
CA LEU A 28 -1.33 -20.35 -1.85
C LEU A 28 0.04 -20.44 -2.56
N GLY A 29 1.08 -19.74 -2.09
CA GLY A 29 2.51 -19.89 -2.48
C GLY A 29 2.86 -19.63 -3.95
N SER A 30 1.84 -19.50 -4.80
CA SER A 30 1.87 -19.23 -6.23
C SER A 30 1.28 -17.86 -6.56
N ALA A 31 0.90 -17.12 -5.52
CA ALA A 31 0.36 -15.79 -5.67
C ALA A 31 1.47 -14.79 -5.98
N SER A 32 1.19 -13.96 -6.97
CA SER A 32 1.99 -12.79 -7.28
C SER A 32 1.07 -11.72 -7.82
N GLY A 33 1.54 -10.48 -7.76
CA GLY A 33 0.81 -9.34 -8.30
C GLY A 33 0.36 -8.37 -7.23
N THR A 34 -0.45 -7.43 -7.68
CA THR A 34 -0.95 -6.34 -6.85
C THR A 34 -2.38 -6.64 -6.40
N ILE A 35 -2.62 -6.50 -5.10
CA ILE A 35 -3.96 -6.58 -4.49
C ILE A 35 -4.32 -5.17 -4.01
N CYS A 36 -5.41 -4.62 -4.52
CA CYS A 36 -5.93 -3.34 -4.07
C CYS A 36 -7.05 -3.56 -3.06
N LEU A 37 -6.80 -3.16 -1.81
CA LEU A 37 -7.82 -3.10 -0.76
C LEU A 37 -8.48 -1.71 -0.83
N VAL A 38 -9.71 -1.65 -1.34
CA VAL A 38 -10.40 -0.40 -1.67
C VAL A 38 -11.51 -0.12 -0.65
N GLY A 39 -11.63 1.13 -0.22
CA GLY A 39 -12.78 1.60 0.57
C GLY A 39 -12.61 3.03 1.07
N ASP A 40 -13.62 3.57 1.73
CA ASP A 40 -13.59 4.95 2.26
C ASP A 40 -12.48 5.14 3.32
N PHE A 41 -12.11 6.40 3.60
CA PHE A 41 -11.00 6.78 4.48
C PHE A 41 -11.05 6.07 5.86
N LEU A 42 -12.24 5.81 6.40
CA LEU A 42 -12.45 5.19 7.72
C LEU A 42 -13.01 3.75 7.64
N SER A 43 -12.85 3.06 6.51
CA SER A 43 -13.31 1.66 6.36
C SER A 43 -12.47 0.65 7.16
N GLY A 44 -11.35 1.08 7.74
CA GLY A 44 -10.46 0.24 8.55
C GLY A 44 -9.44 -0.57 7.75
N LYS A 45 -9.12 -0.16 6.51
CA LYS A 45 -8.04 -0.72 5.67
C LYS A 45 -6.73 -0.88 6.45
N THR A 46 -6.23 0.22 7.03
CA THR A 46 -4.99 0.26 7.81
C THR A 46 -5.00 -0.72 8.97
N ALA A 47 -6.10 -0.78 9.73
CA ALA A 47 -6.22 -1.70 10.86
C ALA A 47 -6.22 -3.17 10.40
N LEU A 48 -6.90 -3.47 9.30
CA LEU A 48 -6.94 -4.81 8.71
C LEU A 48 -5.56 -5.26 8.25
N VAL A 49 -4.84 -4.45 7.46
CA VAL A 49 -3.52 -4.83 6.95
C VAL A 49 -2.47 -4.91 8.05
N LYS A 50 -2.53 -4.04 9.07
CA LYS A 50 -1.63 -4.13 10.23
C LYS A 50 -1.88 -5.39 11.05
N GLN A 51 -3.14 -5.74 11.28
CA GLN A 51 -3.49 -6.99 11.95
C GLN A 51 -3.00 -8.21 11.14
N PHE A 52 -3.23 -8.20 9.83
CA PHE A 52 -2.77 -9.25 8.91
C PHE A 52 -1.26 -9.46 8.96
N LEU A 53 -0.47 -8.38 8.95
CA LEU A 53 0.99 -8.48 9.08
C LEU A 53 1.41 -8.95 10.49
N ALA A 54 0.77 -8.47 11.55
CA ALA A 54 1.06 -8.83 12.95
C ALA A 54 0.75 -10.30 13.29
N ASP A 55 -0.21 -10.90 12.59
CA ASP A 55 -0.52 -12.31 12.76
C ASP A 55 0.45 -13.22 12.01
N ARG A 56 1.22 -12.69 11.05
CA ARG A 56 2.09 -13.45 10.14
C ARG A 56 3.60 -13.27 10.38
N PHE A 57 4.02 -12.09 10.81
CA PHE A 57 5.44 -11.74 10.94
C PHE A 57 5.77 -11.22 12.33
N ASP A 58 6.97 -11.57 12.81
CA ASP A 58 7.47 -11.07 14.10
C ASP A 58 7.72 -9.55 14.06
N ASN A 59 8.11 -9.02 12.89
CA ASN A 59 8.33 -7.59 12.64
C ASN A 59 7.41 -7.07 11.52
N PRO A 60 6.15 -6.73 11.81
CA PRO A 60 5.18 -6.29 10.80
C PRO A 60 5.59 -5.02 10.04
N GLU A 61 6.33 -4.13 10.70
CA GLU A 61 6.78 -2.87 10.11
C GLU A 61 7.79 -3.07 8.97
N ASP A 62 8.49 -4.21 8.93
CA ASP A 62 9.39 -4.56 7.82
C ASP A 62 8.63 -4.79 6.51
N TYR A 63 7.31 -4.95 6.56
CA TYR A 63 6.43 -5.25 5.41
C TYR A 63 5.45 -4.12 5.10
N TYR A 64 5.54 -2.97 5.79
CA TYR A 64 4.58 -1.88 5.72
C TYR A 64 5.24 -0.56 5.38
N LEU A 65 4.71 0.14 4.36
CA LEU A 65 5.15 1.47 3.96
C LEU A 65 3.97 2.45 4.02
N ASN A 66 4.10 3.50 4.84
CA ASN A 66 3.25 4.68 4.76
C ASN A 66 3.75 5.58 3.62
N VAL A 67 3.06 5.57 2.49
CA VAL A 67 3.47 6.24 1.25
C VAL A 67 3.49 7.76 1.42
N ASN A 68 2.49 8.33 2.09
CA ASN A 68 2.43 9.77 2.38
C ASN A 68 3.66 10.24 3.14
N LEU A 69 3.96 9.63 4.28
CA LEU A 69 5.08 10.03 5.11
C LEU A 69 6.41 9.85 4.39
N TYR A 70 6.59 8.70 3.75
CA TYR A 70 7.81 8.39 3.00
C TYR A 70 8.07 9.41 1.88
N LEU A 71 7.07 9.69 1.05
CA LEU A 71 7.22 10.65 -0.05
C LEU A 71 7.39 12.09 0.43
N LEU A 72 6.71 12.50 1.51
CA LEU A 72 6.89 13.84 2.09
C LEU A 72 8.34 14.06 2.54
N GLU A 73 8.94 13.08 3.19
CA GLU A 73 10.34 13.16 3.64
C GLU A 73 11.30 13.27 2.45
N GLN A 74 11.09 12.48 1.40
CA GLN A 74 11.95 12.52 0.21
C GLN A 74 11.82 13.84 -0.57
N LEU A 75 10.60 14.37 -0.71
CA LEU A 75 10.39 15.65 -1.40
C LEU A 75 11.00 16.83 -0.63
N LYS A 76 10.85 16.86 0.70
CA LYS A 76 11.51 17.88 1.55
C LYS A 76 13.02 17.83 1.39
N ARG A 77 13.60 16.64 1.45
CA ARG A 77 15.04 16.45 1.28
C ARG A 77 15.53 16.96 -0.09
N GLU A 78 14.77 16.68 -1.15
CA GLU A 78 15.11 17.12 -2.51
C GLU A 78 14.95 18.65 -2.68
N GLU A 79 13.95 19.28 -2.06
CA GLU A 79 13.82 20.74 -2.01
C GLU A 79 15.02 21.40 -1.31
N GLU A 80 15.40 20.87 -0.14
CA GLU A 80 16.54 21.35 0.64
C GLU A 80 17.87 21.20 -0.11
N LEU A 81 18.08 20.07 -0.78
CA LEU A 81 19.31 19.81 -1.54
C LEU A 81 19.40 20.66 -2.81
N SER A 82 18.28 20.87 -3.49
CA SER A 82 18.26 21.60 -4.77
C SER A 82 18.13 23.11 -4.61
N ASN A 83 17.80 23.62 -3.43
CA ASN A 83 17.48 25.05 -3.18
C ASN A 83 16.43 25.61 -4.18
N LEU A 84 15.51 24.77 -4.63
CA LEU A 84 14.51 25.10 -5.66
C LEU A 84 13.13 24.62 -5.22
N VAL A 85 12.11 25.40 -5.57
CA VAL A 85 10.70 24.99 -5.41
C VAL A 85 10.40 23.87 -6.41
N LEU A 86 9.85 22.74 -5.93
CA LEU A 86 9.47 21.64 -6.82
C LEU A 86 8.25 22.01 -7.66
N THR A 87 8.41 21.90 -8.98
CA THR A 87 7.26 21.92 -9.88
C THR A 87 6.47 20.62 -9.75
N LYS A 88 5.17 20.64 -10.10
CA LYS A 88 4.32 19.45 -10.10
C LYS A 88 4.90 18.29 -10.92
N ALA A 89 5.51 18.59 -12.07
CA ALA A 89 6.15 17.61 -12.93
C ALA A 89 7.40 17.00 -12.27
N LYS A 90 8.25 17.84 -11.65
CA LYS A 90 9.45 17.37 -10.93
C LYS A 90 9.06 16.52 -9.72
N ALA A 91 8.10 16.98 -8.91
CA ALA A 91 7.58 16.22 -7.77
C ALA A 91 7.00 14.87 -8.19
N ARG A 92 6.19 14.81 -9.26
CA ARG A 92 5.69 13.54 -9.81
C ARG A 92 6.82 12.59 -10.21
N LEU A 93 7.84 13.09 -10.90
CA LEU A 93 8.98 12.27 -11.32
C LEU A 93 9.75 11.72 -10.11
N ILE A 94 10.04 12.57 -9.12
CA ILE A 94 10.69 12.17 -7.87
C ILE A 94 9.86 11.08 -7.18
N MET A 95 8.56 11.31 -6.95
CA MET A 95 7.68 10.34 -6.32
C MET A 95 7.67 8.99 -7.05
N GLN A 96 7.62 9.01 -8.38
CA GLN A 96 7.64 7.79 -9.19
C GLN A 96 8.93 7.00 -9.00
N VAL A 97 10.08 7.66 -9.16
CA VAL A 97 11.40 7.03 -9.02
C VAL A 97 11.60 6.52 -7.60
N THR A 98 11.30 7.35 -6.61
CA THR A 98 11.39 7.02 -5.18
C THR A 98 10.55 5.80 -4.79
N LEU A 99 9.32 5.70 -5.30
CA LEU A 99 8.48 4.52 -5.04
C LEU A 99 8.99 3.29 -5.79
N GLU A 100 9.39 3.42 -7.06
CA GLU A 100 9.91 2.30 -7.85
C GLU A 100 11.17 1.71 -7.20
N GLU A 101 12.12 2.55 -6.77
CA GLU A 101 13.33 2.12 -6.07
C GLU A 101 13.03 1.49 -4.71
N ALA A 102 12.12 2.07 -3.92
CA ALA A 102 11.75 1.53 -2.62
C ALA A 102 11.10 0.15 -2.74
N ILE A 103 10.17 -0.01 -3.68
CA ILE A 103 9.47 -1.27 -3.96
C ILE A 103 10.46 -2.32 -4.47
N GLN A 104 11.34 -1.95 -5.41
CA GLN A 104 12.37 -2.85 -5.92
C GLN A 104 13.27 -3.37 -4.80
N LYS A 105 13.85 -2.45 -4.01
CA LYS A 105 14.78 -2.79 -2.93
C LYS A 105 14.10 -3.67 -1.87
N HIS A 106 12.86 -3.37 -1.52
CA HIS A 106 12.08 -4.19 -0.58
C HIS A 106 11.97 -5.63 -1.06
N PHE A 107 11.61 -5.80 -2.33
CA PHE A 107 11.43 -7.10 -2.97
C PHE A 107 12.75 -7.84 -3.28
N GLU A 108 13.92 -7.29 -2.95
CA GLU A 108 15.18 -8.02 -2.91
C GLU A 108 15.29 -8.89 -1.64
N THR A 109 14.58 -8.51 -0.57
CA THR A 109 14.65 -9.16 0.75
C THR A 109 13.37 -9.90 1.11
N TYR A 110 12.22 -9.30 0.82
CA TYR A 110 10.91 -9.79 1.23
C TYR A 110 10.04 -10.13 0.02
N ASP A 111 8.99 -10.93 0.25
CA ASP A 111 8.03 -11.35 -0.77
C ASP A 111 6.68 -10.61 -0.67
N LEU A 112 6.45 -9.88 0.41
CA LEU A 112 5.22 -9.13 0.64
C LEU A 112 5.53 -7.66 0.97
N LEU A 113 4.73 -6.74 0.41
CA LEU A 113 4.79 -5.32 0.76
C LEU A 113 3.38 -4.71 0.83
N VAL A 114 3.09 -3.99 1.90
CA VAL A 114 1.88 -3.17 2.04
C VAL A 114 2.23 -1.70 1.79
N LEU A 115 1.52 -1.08 0.85
CA LEU A 115 1.53 0.36 0.60
C LEU A 115 0.23 0.97 1.14
N ASP A 116 0.33 1.76 2.19
CA ASP A 116 -0.80 2.41 2.85
C ASP A 116 -0.65 3.93 2.85
N ALA A 117 -1.75 4.65 3.10
CA ALA A 117 -1.83 6.11 3.10
C ALA A 117 -1.20 6.71 1.83
N ILE A 118 -1.87 6.53 0.68
CA ILE A 118 -1.35 6.88 -0.65
C ILE A 118 -1.85 8.23 -1.19
N GLU A 119 -2.61 8.99 -0.39
CA GLU A 119 -3.34 10.19 -0.81
C GLU A 119 -2.45 11.26 -1.45
N ILE A 120 -1.19 11.36 -1.04
CA ILE A 120 -0.23 12.34 -1.56
C ILE A 120 -0.03 12.22 -3.06
N ILE A 121 -0.20 11.04 -3.63
CA ILE A 121 0.03 10.80 -5.06
C ILE A 121 -1.16 11.23 -5.91
N TYR A 122 -2.34 11.39 -5.29
CA TYR A 122 -3.60 11.67 -5.98
C TYR A 122 -3.53 12.93 -6.86
N PRO A 123 -3.04 14.08 -6.38
CA PRO A 123 -2.95 15.29 -7.22
C PRO A 123 -2.01 15.13 -8.42
N TYR A 124 -1.11 14.15 -8.41
CA TYR A 124 -0.08 13.93 -9.42
C TYR A 124 -0.48 12.91 -10.48
N ASN A 125 -1.66 12.28 -10.36
CA ASN A 125 -2.15 11.21 -11.24
C ASN A 125 -1.10 10.10 -11.40
N LEU A 126 -0.46 9.70 -10.29
CA LEU A 126 0.53 8.64 -10.28
C LEU A 126 -0.17 7.28 -10.18
N ASN A 127 0.06 6.41 -11.16
CA ASN A 127 -0.55 5.09 -11.22
C ASN A 127 0.31 4.05 -10.49
N LEU A 128 -0.01 3.82 -9.21
CA LEU A 128 0.73 2.92 -8.33
C LEU A 128 0.69 1.45 -8.79
N ILE A 129 -0.38 1.04 -9.47
CA ILE A 129 -0.49 -0.32 -10.04
C ILE A 129 0.56 -0.54 -11.13
N THR A 130 0.80 0.47 -11.98
CA THR A 130 1.83 0.39 -13.03
C THR A 130 3.24 0.28 -12.46
N ILE A 131 3.49 0.91 -11.30
CA ILE A 131 4.78 0.79 -10.61
C ILE A 131 4.91 -0.61 -9.99
N THR A 132 3.91 -1.03 -9.22
CA THR A 132 3.95 -2.30 -8.47
C THR A 132 3.94 -3.53 -9.39
N SER A 133 3.25 -3.51 -10.54
CA SER A 133 3.16 -4.64 -11.46
C SER A 133 4.51 -5.06 -12.07
N LYS A 134 5.49 -4.16 -12.11
CA LYS A 134 6.87 -4.47 -12.55
C LYS A 134 7.65 -5.34 -11.55
N HIS A 135 7.27 -5.31 -10.28
CA HIS A 135 8.05 -5.90 -9.17
C HIS A 135 7.29 -6.96 -8.37
N ALA A 136 5.96 -6.86 -8.28
CA ALA A 136 5.11 -7.87 -7.65
C ALA A 136 4.87 -9.06 -8.59
N ARG A 137 5.93 -9.85 -8.82
CA ARG A 137 5.96 -11.06 -9.66
C ARG A 137 6.83 -12.13 -8.99
N ASP A 138 6.84 -13.34 -9.52
CA ASP A 138 7.74 -14.41 -9.06
C ASP A 138 7.63 -14.71 -7.55
N GLY A 139 6.39 -14.88 -7.08
CA GLY A 139 6.05 -15.09 -5.67
C GLY A 139 5.85 -13.81 -4.86
N LYS A 140 6.06 -12.63 -5.45
CA LYS A 140 5.95 -11.34 -4.74
C LYS A 140 4.57 -10.72 -4.85
N ILE A 141 4.07 -10.23 -3.72
CA ILE A 141 2.74 -9.64 -3.58
C ILE A 141 2.86 -8.22 -3.06
N CYS A 142 2.17 -7.29 -3.69
CA CYS A 142 2.02 -5.93 -3.19
C CYS A 142 0.56 -5.67 -2.84
N ILE A 143 0.27 -5.30 -1.60
CA ILE A 143 -1.06 -4.89 -1.15
C ILE A 143 -1.08 -3.36 -1.14
N ILE A 144 -2.08 -2.74 -1.77
CA ILE A 144 -2.26 -1.29 -1.78
C ILE A 144 -3.58 -0.95 -1.10
N CYS A 145 -3.53 -0.17 -0.03
CA CYS A 145 -4.72 0.41 0.57
C CYS A 145 -5.13 1.64 -0.23
N VAL A 146 -6.22 1.53 -1.00
CA VAL A 146 -6.71 2.61 -1.86
C VAL A 146 -7.91 3.29 -1.18
N PRO A 147 -7.79 4.57 -0.80
CA PRO A 147 -8.95 5.34 -0.37
C PRO A 147 -9.82 5.66 -1.59
N GLU A 148 -11.13 5.43 -1.48
CA GLU A 148 -12.11 5.89 -2.45
C GLU A 148 -13.26 6.58 -1.71
N ASN A 149 -13.57 7.81 -2.09
CA ASN A 149 -14.74 8.54 -1.62
C ASN A 149 -15.43 9.20 -2.82
N ARG A 150 -16.43 8.51 -3.38
CA ARG A 150 -17.15 8.98 -4.58
C ARG A 150 -17.93 10.26 -4.32
N GLU A 151 -18.49 10.42 -3.13
CA GLU A 151 -19.24 11.64 -2.75
C GLU A 151 -18.36 12.89 -2.74
N ARG A 152 -17.08 12.72 -2.37
CA ARG A 152 -16.08 13.80 -2.37
C ARG A 152 -15.22 13.83 -3.65
N GLY A 153 -15.56 13.03 -4.65
CA GLY A 153 -14.82 12.95 -5.91
C GLY A 153 -13.38 12.45 -5.77
N PHE A 154 -13.05 11.72 -4.70
CA PHE A 154 -11.74 11.09 -4.53
C PHE A 154 -11.79 9.67 -5.12
N VAL A 155 -11.35 9.52 -6.36
CA VAL A 155 -11.33 8.23 -7.07
C VAL A 155 -10.00 8.07 -7.78
N CYS A 156 -9.22 7.07 -7.39
CA CYS A 156 -7.96 6.76 -8.05
C CYS A 156 -8.22 6.16 -9.44
N ASP A 157 -7.70 6.80 -10.48
CA ASP A 157 -7.70 6.28 -11.85
C ASP A 157 -6.48 5.38 -12.07
N PHE A 158 -6.57 4.14 -11.60
CA PHE A 158 -5.52 3.14 -11.76
C PHE A 158 -5.81 2.15 -12.88
N SER A 159 -4.77 1.44 -13.31
CA SER A 159 -4.88 0.35 -14.29
C SER A 159 -5.45 -0.91 -13.64
N TRP A 160 -6.72 -0.87 -13.23
CA TRP A 160 -7.40 -1.92 -12.46
C TRP A 160 -7.33 -3.32 -13.10
N GLY A 161 -7.16 -3.41 -14.42
CA GLY A 161 -6.98 -4.70 -15.11
C GLY A 161 -5.68 -5.44 -14.78
N MET A 162 -4.74 -4.82 -14.06
CA MET A 162 -3.47 -5.43 -13.64
C MET A 162 -3.42 -5.78 -12.14
N CYS A 163 -4.55 -5.73 -11.44
CA CYS A 163 -4.62 -6.03 -10.02
C CYS A 163 -5.86 -6.84 -9.66
N GLU A 164 -5.80 -7.51 -8.51
CA GLU A 164 -6.97 -8.02 -7.82
C GLU A 164 -7.57 -6.89 -6.96
N VAL A 165 -8.90 -6.77 -6.90
CA VAL A 165 -9.58 -5.71 -6.14
C VAL A 165 -10.47 -6.32 -5.07
N ILE A 166 -10.19 -5.97 -3.81
CA ILE A 166 -10.99 -6.33 -2.64
C ILE A 166 -11.65 -5.06 -2.11
N ARG A 167 -12.99 -4.98 -2.13
CA ARG A 167 -13.74 -3.82 -1.65
C ARG A 167 -14.24 -4.03 -0.21
N LEU A 168 -14.03 -3.04 0.64
CA LEU A 168 -14.50 -2.99 2.04
C LEU A 168 -15.81 -2.19 2.20
N ASP A 169 -16.59 -2.03 1.13
CA ASP A 169 -17.78 -1.16 1.08
C ASP A 169 -18.69 -1.34 2.30
N VAL A 170 -19.28 -0.25 2.79
CA VAL A 170 -20.20 -0.21 3.96
C VAL A 170 -21.51 -0.93 3.64
#